data_AF-A0A3N5VIZ0-F1
#
_entry.id   AF-A0A3N5VIZ0-F1
#
_cell.length_a   1.000
_cell.length_b   1.000
_cell.length_c   1.000
_cell.angle_alpha   90.00
_cell.angle_beta   90.00
_cell.angle_gamma   90.00
#
_symmetry.space_group_name_H-M   'P 1'
#
loop_
_entity.id
_entity.type
_entity.pdbx_description
1 polymer ?
#
loop_
_entity_poly.entity_id
_entity_poly.type
_entity_poly.pdbx_seq_one_letter_code
_entity_poly.pdbx_strand_id
1 'polypeptide(L)'
;MLSWNEIRHRAIGFSRDNRDKTSEESDKQSFWNDFFHIFGIKRSAVASFEEPVKKLSGNLGKIDLFWPGKLLVEHKSARQDLDKAHAQGMAYIRGLIDSGRENEVPRWLIVSDFKR
;
A
#
# COMPACT_ATOMS: atom_id res chain seq x y z
N MET A 1 -7.93 6.63 -21.40
CA MET A 1 -6.64 6.01 -21.01
C MET A 1 -5.58 7.10 -21.04
N LEU A 2 -4.75 7.23 -20.00
CA LEU A 2 -3.73 8.28 -19.95
C LEU A 2 -2.60 7.97 -20.95
N SER A 3 -2.01 9.03 -21.52
CA SER A 3 -0.81 8.88 -22.35
C SER A 3 0.41 8.61 -21.48
N TRP A 4 1.46 8.02 -22.06
CA TRP A 4 2.71 7.79 -21.35
C TRP A 4 3.38 9.09 -20.89
N ASN A 5 3.22 10.18 -21.67
CA ASN A 5 3.74 11.49 -21.29
C ASN A 5 3.01 12.06 -20.07
N GLU A 6 1.69 11.86 -19.98
CA GLU A 6 0.89 12.27 -18.85
C GLU A 6 1.26 11.49 -17.58
N ILE A 7 1.41 10.16 -17.70
CA ILE A 7 1.88 9.30 -16.59
C ILE A 7 3.25 9.77 -16.10
N ARG A 8 4.19 10.04 -17.02
CA ARG A 8 5.52 10.55 -16.67
C ARG A 8 5.46 11.90 -15.96
N HIS A 9 4.67 12.84 -16.47
CA HIS A 9 4.52 14.15 -15.85
C HIS A 9 3.99 14.03 -14.42
N ARG A 10 2.94 13.24 -14.20
CA ARG A 10 2.38 13.00 -12.87
C ARG A 10 3.37 12.30 -11.94
N ALA A 11 4.13 11.33 -12.43
CA ALA A 11 5.15 10.65 -11.64
C ALA A 11 6.25 11.62 -11.15
N ILE A 12 6.65 12.59 -11.98
CA ILE A 12 7.60 13.63 -11.60
C ILE A 12 7.00 14.54 -10.52
N GLY A 13 5.73 14.95 -10.68
CA GLY A 13 5.01 15.73 -9.66
C GLY A 13 4.95 14.99 -8.32
N PHE A 14 4.49 13.73 -8.35
CA PHE A 14 4.44 12.84 -7.19
C PHE A 14 5.79 12.78 -6.44
N SER A 15 6.89 12.58 -7.16
CA SER A 15 8.24 12.51 -6.56
C SER A 15 8.67 13.81 -5.88
N ARG A 16 8.24 14.97 -6.40
CA ARG A 16 8.52 16.28 -5.79
C ARG A 16 7.67 16.49 -4.54
N ASP A 17 6.36 16.27 -4.66
CA ASP A 17 5.38 16.58 -3.61
C ASP A 17 5.53 15.65 -2.39
N ASN A 18 6.05 14.44 -2.58
CA ASN A 18 6.23 13.46 -1.52
C ASN A 18 7.67 13.37 -1.00
N ARG A 19 8.59 14.20 -1.49
CA ARG A 19 10.03 14.14 -1.16
C ARG A 19 10.30 14.25 0.34
N ASP A 20 9.61 15.16 1.03
CA ASP A 20 9.89 15.53 2.41
C ASP A 20 8.92 14.95 3.43
N LYS A 21 7.94 14.14 2.98
CA LYS A 21 7.02 13.43 3.87
C LYS A 21 7.79 12.40 4.71
N THR A 22 7.41 12.26 5.98
CA THR A 22 8.16 11.41 6.91
C THR A 22 7.32 10.57 7.86
N SER A 23 6.10 10.95 8.26
CA SER A 23 5.50 10.22 9.40
C SER A 23 4.01 10.35 9.67
N GLU A 24 3.26 11.36 9.20
CA GLU A 24 1.87 11.46 9.64
C GLU A 24 1.00 10.37 9.00
N GLU A 25 -0.02 9.89 9.71
CA GLU A 25 -0.95 8.90 9.16
C GLU A 25 -1.72 9.47 7.96
N SER A 26 -2.06 10.77 8.03
CA SER A 26 -2.54 11.60 6.93
C SER A 26 -1.58 11.61 5.74
N ASP A 27 -0.27 11.64 5.99
CA ASP A 27 0.76 11.61 4.93
C ASP A 27 0.75 10.28 4.19
N LYS A 28 0.59 9.14 4.89
CA LYS A 28 0.55 7.82 4.24
C LYS A 28 -0.65 7.67 3.32
N GLN A 29 -1.83 8.06 3.78
CA GLN A 29 -3.04 7.99 2.96
C GLN A 29 -2.93 8.92 1.74
N SER A 30 -2.41 10.13 1.95
CA SER A 30 -2.20 11.10 0.87
C SER A 30 -1.17 10.60 -0.13
N PHE A 31 -0.04 10.05 0.33
CA PHE A 31 0.99 9.44 -0.52
C PHE A 31 0.39 8.39 -1.46
N TRP A 32 -0.43 7.48 -0.94
CA TRP A 32 -1.06 6.47 -1.80
C TRP A 32 -2.11 7.07 -2.72
N ASN A 33 -2.92 8.03 -2.26
CA ASN A 33 -3.85 8.73 -3.15
C ASN A 33 -3.10 9.38 -4.34
N ASP A 34 -1.98 10.06 -4.08
CA ASP A 34 -1.13 10.69 -5.11
C ASP A 34 -0.49 9.65 -6.03
N PHE A 35 -0.02 8.52 -5.48
CA PHE A 35 0.54 7.42 -6.27
C PHE A 35 -0.46 6.85 -7.27
N PHE A 36 -1.70 6.56 -6.83
CA PHE A 36 -2.75 6.07 -7.74
C PHE A 36 -3.16 7.13 -8.77
N HIS A 37 -3.09 8.42 -8.40
CA HIS A 37 -3.37 9.52 -9.31
C HIS A 37 -2.41 9.59 -10.51
N ILE A 38 -1.17 9.13 -10.36
CA ILE A 38 -0.20 8.98 -11.47
C ILE A 38 -0.82 8.19 -12.63
N PHE A 39 -1.58 7.15 -12.30
CA PHE A 39 -2.22 6.25 -13.26
C PHE A 39 -3.66 6.67 -13.61
N GLY A 40 -4.13 7.80 -13.07
CA GLY A 40 -5.51 8.25 -13.24
C GLY A 40 -6.53 7.38 -12.51
N ILE A 41 -6.09 6.62 -11.52
CA ILE A 41 -6.95 5.73 -10.74
C ILE A 41 -7.36 6.46 -9.47
N LYS A 42 -8.67 6.52 -9.20
CA LYS A 42 -9.16 6.93 -7.89
C LYS A 42 -8.95 5.77 -6.92
N ARG A 43 -8.01 5.89 -5.99
CA ARG A 43 -7.67 4.83 -5.01
C ARG A 43 -8.92 4.26 -4.31
N SER A 44 -9.87 5.11 -3.92
CA SER A 44 -11.10 4.67 -3.24
C SER A 44 -12.05 3.83 -4.10
N ALA A 45 -11.86 3.77 -5.41
CA ALA A 45 -12.64 2.91 -6.29
C ALA A 45 -12.10 1.47 -6.35
N VAL A 46 -10.86 1.23 -5.88
CA VAL A 46 -10.15 -0.05 -6.08
C VAL A 46 -9.53 -0.61 -4.82
N ALA A 47 -9.29 0.22 -3.79
CA ALA A 47 -8.58 -0.20 -2.59
C ALA A 47 -9.17 0.41 -1.31
N SER A 48 -9.18 -0.42 -0.26
CA SER A 48 -9.53 -0.05 1.12
C SER A 48 -8.28 0.26 1.92
N PHE A 49 -8.37 1.25 2.83
CA PHE A 49 -7.33 1.49 3.83
C PHE A 49 -7.67 0.75 5.12
N GLU A 50 -6.66 0.43 5.92
CA GLU A 50 -6.80 -0.06 7.30
C GLU A 50 -7.61 -1.37 7.46
N GLU A 51 -7.54 -2.27 6.46
CA GLU A 51 -8.29 -3.51 6.51
C GLU A 51 -7.86 -4.36 7.73
N PRO A 52 -8.80 -4.81 8.59
CA PRO A 52 -8.46 -5.56 9.78
C PRO A 52 -7.93 -6.95 9.44
N VAL A 53 -6.85 -7.32 10.12
CA VAL A 53 -6.17 -8.62 9.97
C VAL A 53 -6.17 -9.34 11.30
N LYS A 54 -6.68 -10.57 11.33
CA LYS A 54 -6.45 -11.45 12.49
C LYS A 54 -5.01 -11.94 12.45
N LYS A 55 -4.18 -11.51 13.40
CA LYS A 55 -2.81 -12.02 13.53
C LYS A 55 -2.84 -13.39 14.22
N LEU A 56 -1.82 -14.20 13.95
CA LEU A 56 -1.59 -15.49 14.63
C LEU A 56 -1.49 -15.34 16.16
N SER A 57 -1.08 -14.17 16.64
CA SER A 57 -0.99 -13.84 18.06
C SER A 57 -2.35 -13.57 18.73
N GLY A 58 -3.48 -13.72 18.02
CA GLY A 58 -4.82 -13.39 18.50
C GLY A 58 -5.18 -11.90 18.46
N ASN A 59 -4.23 -11.01 18.19
CA ASN A 59 -4.48 -9.57 18.09
C ASN A 59 -4.96 -9.17 16.69
N LEU A 60 -5.79 -8.13 16.61
CA LEU A 60 -6.13 -7.48 15.35
C LEU A 60 -4.97 -6.56 14.93
N GLY A 61 -4.44 -6.79 13.73
CA GLY A 61 -3.63 -5.84 12.99
C GLY A 61 -4.48 -5.06 12.00
N LYS A 62 -3.85 -4.08 11.37
CA LYS A 62 -4.38 -3.38 10.19
C LYS A 62 -3.29 -3.37 9.13
N ILE A 63 -3.66 -3.63 7.89
CA ILE A 63 -2.80 -3.38 6.73
C ILE A 63 -3.07 -1.98 6.21
N ASP A 64 -2.05 -1.30 5.68
CA ASP A 64 -2.21 0.08 5.25
C ASP A 64 -3.18 0.16 4.07
N LEU A 65 -2.93 -0.57 2.97
CA LEU A 65 -3.84 -0.55 1.81
C LEU A 65 -3.99 -1.93 1.16
N PHE A 66 -5.22 -2.23 0.74
CA PHE A 66 -5.57 -3.50 0.08
C PHE A 66 -6.43 -3.31 -1.17
N TRP A 67 -5.94 -3.81 -2.30
CA TRP A 67 -6.68 -4.06 -3.53
C TRP A 67 -6.73 -5.58 -3.75
N PRO A 68 -7.87 -6.23 -3.47
CA PRO A 68 -8.04 -7.68 -3.62
C PRO A 68 -7.58 -8.19 -4.99
N GLY A 69 -6.78 -9.26 -4.99
CA GLY A 69 -6.27 -9.93 -6.18
C GLY A 69 -5.16 -9.17 -6.91
N LYS A 70 -4.78 -7.96 -6.47
CA LYS A 70 -3.85 -7.10 -7.21
C LYS A 70 -2.70 -6.55 -6.39
N LEU A 71 -2.98 -5.85 -5.29
CA LEU A 71 -1.97 -5.09 -4.57
C LEU A 71 -2.24 -5.09 -3.07
N LEU A 72 -1.20 -5.39 -2.30
CA LEU A 72 -1.14 -5.18 -0.86
C LEU A 72 -0.01 -4.22 -0.54
N VAL A 73 -0.25 -3.33 0.41
CA VAL A 73 0.69 -2.31 0.83
C VAL A 73 0.84 -2.30 2.34
N GLU A 74 2.09 -2.24 2.78
CA GLU A 74 2.49 -1.97 4.16
C GLU A 74 3.45 -0.78 4.18
N HIS A 75 3.09 0.29 4.87
CA HIS A 75 3.81 1.55 4.88
C HIS A 75 4.21 1.92 6.32
N LYS A 76 5.51 2.08 6.57
CA LYS A 76 6.06 2.45 7.88
C LYS A 76 6.46 3.93 7.91
N SER A 77 6.62 4.50 9.11
CA SER A 77 7.18 5.85 9.20
C SER A 77 8.61 5.86 8.68
N ALA A 78 9.13 7.03 8.33
CA ALA A 78 10.43 7.14 7.68
C ALA A 78 11.56 6.47 8.47
N ARG A 79 12.42 5.75 7.74
CA ARG A 79 13.59 5.01 8.25
C ARG A 79 13.24 3.84 9.18
N GLN A 80 11.97 3.43 9.25
CA GLN A 80 11.59 2.22 9.98
C GLN A 80 11.96 0.94 9.22
N ASP A 81 11.77 -0.18 9.91
CA ASP A 81 12.14 -1.51 9.47
C ASP A 81 11.16 -2.06 8.42
N LEU A 82 11.63 -2.19 7.18
CA LEU A 82 10.86 -2.73 6.06
C LEU A 82 10.79 -4.25 6.06
N ASP A 83 11.70 -4.95 6.74
CA ASP A 83 11.63 -6.41 6.87
C ASP A 83 10.42 -6.78 7.73
N LYS A 84 10.15 -5.99 8.79
CA LYS A 84 8.91 -6.11 9.57
C LYS A 84 7.66 -5.81 8.74
N ALA A 85 7.70 -4.80 7.88
CA ALA A 85 6.59 -4.48 6.97
C ALA A 85 6.33 -5.64 6.00
N HIS A 86 7.39 -6.20 5.43
CA HIS A 86 7.30 -7.33 4.51
C HIS A 86 6.77 -8.59 5.21
N ALA A 87 7.28 -8.92 6.40
CA ALA A 87 6.79 -10.03 7.19
C ALA A 87 5.30 -9.88 7.55
N GLN A 88 4.86 -8.67 7.86
CA GLN A 88 3.45 -8.37 8.12
C GLN A 88 2.58 -8.59 6.87
N GLY A 89 3.00 -8.09 5.71
CA GLY A 89 2.29 -8.30 4.44
C GLY A 89 2.20 -9.79 4.06
N MET A 90 3.31 -10.53 4.22
CA MET A 90 3.33 -11.98 3.95
C MET A 90 2.44 -12.77 4.91
N ALA A 91 2.34 -12.36 6.18
CA ALA A 91 1.41 -12.97 7.13
C ALA A 91 -0.06 -12.76 6.71
N TYR A 92 -0.41 -11.58 6.18
CA TYR A 92 -1.76 -11.34 5.64
C TYR A 92 -2.05 -12.23 4.43
N ILE A 93 -1.11 -12.33 3.48
CA ILE A 93 -1.24 -13.19 2.30
C ILE A 93 -1.49 -14.65 2.70
N ARG A 94 -0.73 -15.16 3.67
CA ARG A 94 -0.97 -16.50 4.24
C ARG A 94 -2.36 -16.61 4.84
N GLY A 95 -2.80 -15.61 5.61
CA GLY A 95 -4.14 -15.58 6.17
C GLY A 95 -5.27 -15.60 5.12
N LEU A 96 -5.08 -14.97 3.95
CA LEU A 96 -6.04 -15.07 2.84
C LEU A 96 -6.11 -16.50 2.30
N ILE A 97 -4.96 -17.15 2.11
CA ILE A 97 -4.90 -18.54 1.61
C ILE A 97 -5.52 -19.50 2.63
N ASP A 98 -5.12 -19.41 3.89
CA ASP A 98 -5.60 -20.29 4.96
C ASP A 98 -7.11 -20.14 5.21
N SER A 99 -7.71 -19.01 4.81
CA SER A 99 -9.15 -18.74 4.91
C SER A 99 -9.94 -19.02 3.62
N GLY A 100 -9.32 -19.59 2.59
CA GLY A 100 -10.00 -19.91 1.32
C GLY A 100 -10.36 -18.69 0.47
N ARG A 101 -9.59 -17.59 0.60
CA ARG A 101 -9.74 -16.34 -0.16
C ARG A 101 -8.63 -16.19 -1.19
N GLU A 102 -8.29 -17.27 -1.89
CA GLU A 102 -7.17 -17.31 -2.85
C GLU A 102 -7.35 -16.33 -4.01
N ASN A 103 -8.59 -16.06 -4.41
CA ASN A 103 -8.94 -15.06 -5.43
C ASN A 103 -8.58 -13.62 -5.01
N GLU A 104 -8.42 -13.38 -3.71
CA GLU A 104 -8.06 -12.07 -3.17
C GLU A 104 -6.56 -11.92 -2.94
N VAL A 105 -5.78 -13.00 -3.10
CA VAL A 105 -4.34 -12.98 -2.91
C VAL A 105 -3.71 -11.95 -3.87
N PRO A 106 -3.03 -10.92 -3.34
CA PRO A 106 -2.48 -9.85 -4.15
C PRO A 106 -1.33 -10.38 -5.02
N ARG A 107 -1.30 -9.95 -6.29
CA ARG A 107 -0.15 -10.23 -7.17
C ARG A 107 1.11 -9.48 -6.74
N TRP A 108 0.95 -8.31 -6.13
CA TRP A 108 2.05 -7.44 -5.72
C TRP A 108 1.96 -7.10 -4.23
N LEU A 109 3.08 -7.19 -3.53
CA LEU A 109 3.27 -6.62 -2.19
C LEU A 109 4.25 -5.46 -2.32
N ILE A 110 3.84 -4.26 -1.91
CA ILE A 110 4.73 -3.10 -1.81
C ILE A 110 4.93 -2.78 -0.33
N VAL A 111 6.19 -2.61 0.06
CA VAL A 111 6.56 -2.07 1.36
C VAL A 111 7.27 -0.74 1.15
N SER A 112 6.99 0.24 1.99
CA SER A 112 7.70 1.52 1.92
C SER A 112 7.78 2.24 3.26
N ASP A 113 8.79 3.09 3.41
CA ASP A 113 8.95 4.01 4.54
C ASP A 113 9.08 5.47 4.07
N PHE A 114 8.45 5.82 2.95
CA PHE A 114 8.67 7.06 2.19
C PHE A 114 10.06 7.22 1.53
N LYS A 115 11.11 6.58 2.06
CA LYS A 115 12.50 6.74 1.60
C LYS A 115 13.01 5.52 0.83
N ARG A 116 12.40 4.37 1.04
CA ARG A 116 12.69 3.06 0.47
C ARG A 116 11.41 2.35 0.08
#